data_AF-A0A2T1DV27-F1
#
_entry.id   AF-A0A2T1DV27-F1
#
_cell.length_a   1.000
_cell.length_b   1.000
_cell.length_c   1.000
_cell.angle_alpha   90.00
_cell.angle_beta   90.00
_cell.angle_gamma   90.00
#
_symmetry.space_group_name_H-M   'P 1'
#
loop_
_entity.id
_entity.type
_entity.pdbx_description
1 polymer ?
#
loop_
_entity_poly.entity_id
_entity_poly.type
_entity_poly.pdbx_seq_one_letter_code
_entity_poly.pdbx_strand_id
1 'polypeptide(L)' 'MAFKIGLLGLGTVGAGTAEILLSPDGRHSLLQELEIYRVGVRDISRTRSLQLPENVLTTDLEAIATDPEIDIVVE' A
#
# COMPACT_ATOMS: atom_id res chain seq x y z
N MET A 1 -1.88 -1.48 -17.46
CA MET A 1 -1.96 -0.27 -16.60
C MET A 1 -2.44 -0.77 -15.25
N ALA A 2 -1.78 -0.38 -14.17
CA ALA A 2 -2.16 -0.72 -12.81
C ALA A 2 -2.56 0.56 -12.08
N PHE A 3 -3.50 0.49 -11.13
CA PHE A 3 -3.75 1.60 -10.21
C PHE A 3 -2.74 1.55 -9.06
N LYS A 4 -2.06 2.66 -8.83
CA LYS A 4 -1.10 2.85 -7.75
C LYS A 4 -1.80 3.30 -6.47
N ILE A 5 -1.57 2.55 -5.40
CA ILE A 5 -2.19 2.75 -4.10
C ILE A 5 -1.15 3.27 -3.10
N GLY A 6 -1.52 4.35 -2.40
CA GLY A 6 -0.84 4.85 -1.21
C GLY A 6 -1.58 4.44 0.05
N LEU A 7 -0.93 3.70 0.96
CA LEU A 7 -1.50 3.31 2.26
C LEU A 7 -0.98 4.23 3.37
N LEU A 8 -1.85 4.90 4.12
CA LEU A 8 -1.49 5.73 5.27
C LEU A 8 -1.57 4.95 6.58
N GLY A 9 -0.85 3.84 6.65
CA GLY A 9 -0.79 3.02 7.84
C GLY A 9 -0.58 1.55 7.53
N LEU A 10 0.10 0.87 8.45
CA LEU A 10 0.35 -0.57 8.36
C LEU A 10 0.22 -1.22 9.75
N GLY A 11 -0.86 -0.87 10.45
CA GLY A 11 -1.32 -1.56 11.66
C GLY A 11 -2.12 -2.82 11.31
N THR A 12 -2.97 -3.29 12.22
CA THR A 12 -3.78 -4.50 12.00
C THR A 12 -4.65 -4.41 10.74
N VAL A 13 -5.36 -3.28 10.56
CA VAL A 13 -6.23 -3.08 9.39
C VAL A 13 -5.40 -2.87 8.12
N GLY A 14 -4.43 -1.95 8.13
CA GLY A 14 -3.59 -1.68 6.97
C GLY A 14 -2.83 -2.91 6.48
N ALA A 15 -2.33 -3.77 7.39
CA ALA A 15 -1.68 -5.03 7.02
C ALA A 15 -2.65 -6.01 6.36
N GLY A 16 -3.85 -6.21 6.92
CA GLY A 16 -4.87 -7.06 6.30
C GLY A 16 -5.33 -6.54 4.94
N THR A 17 -5.49 -5.22 4.80
CA THR A 17 -5.77 -4.58 3.51
C THR A 17 -4.66 -4.85 2.51
N ALA A 18 -3.39 -4.66 2.90
CA ALA A 18 -2.26 -4.93 2.04
C ALA A 18 -2.15 -6.40 1.64
N GLU A 19 -2.42 -7.35 2.55
CA GLU A 19 -2.48 -8.79 2.25
C GLU A 19 -3.54 -9.11 1.18
N ILE A 20 -4.74 -8.55 1.31
CA ILE A 20 -5.82 -8.72 0.32
C ILE A 20 -5.45 -8.07 -1.03
N LEU A 21 -4.81 -6.91 -1.01
CA LEU A 21 -4.39 -6.22 -2.24
C LEU A 21 -3.25 -6.94 -2.96
N LEU A 22 -2.36 -7.62 -2.23
CA LEU A 22 -1.29 -8.42 -2.80
C LEU A 22 -1.76 -9.79 -3.29
N SER A 23 -2.88 -10.31 -2.77
CA SER A 23 -3.49 -11.54 -3.28
C SER A 23 -4.46 -11.27 -4.44
N PRO A 24 -4.36 -12.02 -5.56
CA PRO A 24 -5.38 -12.00 -6.61
C PRO A 24 -6.61 -12.87 -6.24
N ASP A 25 -6.58 -13.59 -5.13
CA ASP A 25 -7.66 -14.53 -4.76
C ASP A 25 -8.98 -13.79 -4.54
N GLY A 26 -10.04 -14.28 -5.19
CA GLY A 26 -11.37 -13.64 -5.12
C GLY A 26 -11.49 -12.33 -5.90
N ARG A 27 -10.43 -11.89 -6.59
CA ARG A 27 -10.47 -10.70 -7.45
C ARG A 27 -11.28 -11.00 -8.72
N HIS A 28 -12.21 -10.12 -9.07
CA HIS A 28 -12.95 -10.21 -10.31
C HIS A 28 -12.00 -10.06 -11.51
N SER A 29 -12.15 -10.87 -12.55
CA SER A 29 -11.28 -10.91 -13.74
C SER A 29 -11.25 -9.63 -14.59
N LEU A 30 -12.12 -8.65 -14.29
CA LEU A 30 -12.20 -7.36 -14.97
C LEU A 30 -11.53 -6.24 -14.17
N LEU A 31 -11.11 -6.52 -12.94
CA LEU A 31 -10.40 -5.55 -12.13
C LEU A 31 -9.02 -5.32 -12.73
N GLN A 32 -8.67 -4.04 -12.86
CA GLN A 32 -7.34 -3.62 -13.22
C GLN A 32 -6.32 -4.10 -12.17
N GLU A 33 -5.07 -4.30 -12.59
CA GLU A 33 -3.99 -4.60 -11.65
C GLU A 33 -3.86 -3.48 -10.60
N LEU A 34 -3.53 -3.87 -9.38
CA LEU A 34 -3.34 -2.96 -8.25
C LEU A 34 -1.89 -3.07 -7.80
N GLU A 35 -1.27 -1.92 -7.58
CA GLU A 35 0.12 -1.81 -7.10
C GLU A 35 0.13 -1.07 -5.77
N ILE A 36 0.70 -1.66 -4.72
CA ILE A 36 1.01 -0.92 -3.49
C ILE A 36 2.28 -0.10 -3.77
N TYR A 37 2.08 1.19 -4.06
CA TYR A 37 3.14 2.08 -4.51
C TYR A 37 3.92 2.69 -3.34
N ARG A 38 3.21 3.13 -2.29
CA ARG A 38 3.80 3.67 -1.05
C ARG A 38 2.99 3.28 0.17
N VAL A 39 3.68 3.12 1.30
CA VAL A 39 3.08 2.84 2.60
C VAL A 39 3.70 3.74 3.66
N GLY A 40 2.85 4.56 4.27
CA GLY A 40 3.13 5.45 5.36
C GLY A 40 3.16 4.73 6.69
N VAL A 41 4.26 4.87 7.42
CA VAL A 41 4.45 4.24 8.73
C VAL A 41 5.16 5.20 9.68
N ARG A 42 4.94 5.06 10.99
CA ARG A 42 5.66 5.89 11.98
C ARG A 42 7.13 5.52 12.14
N ASP A 43 7.47 4.26 11.92
CA ASP A 43 8.83 3.73 12.13
C ASP A 43 9.12 2.63 11.11
N ILE A 44 10.07 2.89 10.21
CA ILE A 44 10.46 1.95 9.14
C ILE A 44 11.20 0.74 9.72
N SER A 45 11.92 0.89 10.84
CA SER A 45 12.74 -0.18 11.45
C SER A 45 11.92 -1.27 12.14
N ARG A 46 10.65 -0.99 12.45
CA ARG A 46 9.76 -1.94 13.12
C ARG A 46 9.56 -3.21 12.26
N THR A 47 9.83 -4.37 12.84
CA THR A 47 9.57 -5.66 12.20
C THR A 47 8.08 -5.81 11.87
N ARG A 48 7.79 -6.29 10.66
CA ARG A 48 6.44 -6.54 10.14
C ARG A 48 6.33 -7.99 9.67
N SER A 49 5.15 -8.57 9.81
CA SER A 49 4.85 -9.91 9.28
C SER A 49 4.72 -9.92 7.76
N LEU A 50 4.27 -8.80 7.18
CA LEU A 50 4.06 -8.64 5.75
C LEU A 50 5.37 -8.29 5.04
N GLN A 51 5.74 -9.08 4.03
CA GLN A 51 6.81 -8.73 3.11
C GLN A 51 6.28 -7.77 2.06
N LEU A 52 6.84 -6.56 2.04
CA LEU A 52 6.55 -5.54 1.05
C LEU A 52 7.78 -5.34 0.15
N PRO A 53 7.60 -4.88 -1.09
CA PRO A 53 8.74 -4.53 -1.96
C PRO A 53 9.67 -3.53 -1.28
N GLU A 54 10.97 -3.61 -1.60
CA GLU A 54 11.95 -2.67 -1.04
C GLU A 54 11.58 -1.22 -1.41
N ASN A 55 11.81 -0.29 -0.48
CA ASN A 55 11.61 1.16 -0.65
C ASN A 55 10.16 1.65 -0.82
N VAL A 56 9.13 0.84 -0.56
CA VAL A 56 7.74 1.34 -0.53
C VAL A 56 7.38 2.01 0.80
N LEU A 57 8.12 1.71 1.87
CA LEU A 57 7.88 2.30 3.19
C LEU A 57 8.44 3.72 3.27
N THR A 58 7.64 4.62 3.83
CA THR A 58 8.06 6.00 4.13
C THR A 58 7.44 6.47 5.45
N THR A 59 8.08 7.43 6.10
CA THR A 59 7.49 8.17 7.23
C THR A 59 6.77 9.45 6.81
N ASP A 60 6.85 9.81 5.54
CA ASP A 60 6.24 11.01 4.98
C ASP A 60 4.85 10.71 4.41
N LEU A 61 3.82 10.97 5.23
CA LEU A 61 2.42 10.74 4.85
C LEU A 61 1.90 11.79 3.86
N GLU A 62 2.41 13.02 3.95
CA GLU A 62 2.00 14.12 3.07
C GLU A 62 2.49 13.87 1.65
N ALA A 63 3.72 13.37 1.49
CA ALA A 63 4.22 12.93 0.20
C ALA A 63 3.32 11.86 -0.44
N ILE A 64 2.75 10.93 0.34
CA ILE A 64 1.79 9.94 -0.19
C ILE A 64 0.48 10.61 -0.61
N ALA A 65 -0.07 11.50 0.22
CA ALA A 65 -1.36 12.13 -0.05
C ALA A 65 -1.33 13.10 -1.24
N THR A 66 -0.14 13.57 -1.63
CA THR A 66 0.06 14.59 -2.67
C THR A 66 0.82 14.10 -3.89
N ASP A 67 1.27 12.84 -3.91
CA ASP A 67 1.98 12.27 -5.07
C ASP A 67 1.04 12.16 -6.28
N PRO A 68 1.30 12.86 -7.39
CA PRO A 68 0.46 12.78 -8.58
C PRO A 68 0.51 11.40 -9.27
N GLU A 69 1.48 10.55 -8.91
CA GLU A 69 1.56 9.17 -9.39
C GLU A 69 0.64 8.22 -8.61
N ILE A 70 0.06 8.65 -7.47
CA ILE A 70 -0.83 7.81 -6.67
C ILE A 70 -2.27 8.04 -7.10
N ASP A 71 -2.91 6.99 -7.62
CA ASP A 71 -4.29 7.03 -8.09
C ASP A 71 -5.29 7.00 -6.91
N ILE A 72 -4.95 6.27 -5.84
CA ILE A 72 -5.83 6.00 -4.70
C ILE A 72 -5.04 6.10 -3.39
N VAL A 73 -5.54 6.89 -2.46
CA VAL A 73 -5.05 6.94 -1.07
C VAL A 73 -6.03 6.23 -0.15
N VAL A 74 -5.50 5.36 0.72
CA VAL A 74 -6.27 4.62 1.72
C VAL A 74 -5.72 4.97 3.11
N GLU A 75 -6.59 5.45 3.99
CA GLU A 75 -6.30 5.77 5.40
C GLU A 75 -7.01 4.79 6.34
#